data_AF-A0A2D2DIR7-F1
#
_entry.id   AF-A0A2D2DIR7-F1
#
_cell.length_a   1.000
_cell.length_b   1.000
_cell.length_c   1.000
_cell.angle_alpha   90.00
_cell.angle_beta   90.00
_cell.angle_gamma   90.00
#
_symmetry.space_group_name_H-M   'P 1'
#
loop_
_entity.id
_entity.type
_entity.pdbx_description
1 polymer ?
#
loop_
_entity_poly.entity_id
_entity_poly.type
_entity_poly.pdbx_seq_one_letter_code
_entity_poly.pdbx_strand_id
1 'polypeptide(L)'
;MTATFTSSGTWTAPASTTMVDSLVGKGSNGGAAPLLSASTTVATVFWYIGSGGTNSGNYDWASATNSAISQRNAINAGGSPSYTFYNISQHSNNTYTVATAGYSLSGVVAGSATIVYETGWLSSGNIVGGGSSQNWSATVSWNYYGSPTNGSDSTALGYTFAGGISGGVAPTSTHYNIAVTPGNGYPIVVPPGGSVTINYYQ
;
A
#
# COMPACT_ATOMS: atom_id res chain seq x y z
N MET A 1 19.33 39.15 -13.40
CA MET A 1 20.14 37.91 -13.48
C MET A 1 19.38 36.78 -12.80
N THR A 2 19.69 35.53 -13.15
CA THR A 2 18.95 34.35 -12.66
C THR A 2 19.91 33.22 -12.30
N ALA A 3 19.72 32.61 -11.14
CA ALA A 3 20.40 31.39 -10.73
C ALA A 3 19.36 30.33 -10.35
N THR A 4 19.47 29.13 -10.93
CA THR A 4 18.54 28.03 -10.66
C THR A 4 19.30 26.84 -10.07
N PHE A 5 18.74 26.28 -9.00
CA PHE A 5 19.23 25.14 -8.27
C PHE A 5 18.23 24.00 -8.37
N THR A 6 18.67 22.87 -8.93
CA THR A 6 17.91 21.60 -8.95
C THR A 6 18.55 20.53 -8.05
N SER A 7 19.59 20.92 -7.32
CA SER A 7 20.28 20.15 -6.28
C SER A 7 20.82 21.11 -5.23
N SER A 8 21.03 20.62 -4.00
CA SER A 8 21.56 21.43 -2.90
C SER A 8 22.92 22.05 -3.23
N GLY A 9 23.18 23.23 -2.68
CA GLY A 9 24.41 23.97 -2.89
C GLY A 9 24.42 25.28 -2.10
N THR A 10 25.28 26.21 -2.51
CA THR A 10 25.37 27.55 -1.92
C THR A 10 25.26 28.57 -3.03
N TRP A 11 24.39 29.57 -2.87
CA TRP A 11 24.40 30.76 -3.71
C TRP A 11 25.12 31.88 -2.97
N THR A 12 26.14 32.45 -3.60
CA THR A 12 26.83 33.62 -3.07
C THR A 12 26.27 34.86 -3.74
N ALA A 13 25.75 35.80 -2.95
CA ALA A 13 25.24 37.07 -3.46
C ALA A 13 26.37 37.85 -4.15
N PRO A 14 26.21 38.30 -5.40
CA PRO A 14 27.23 39.12 -6.06
C PRO A 14 27.55 40.41 -5.30
N ALA A 15 28.71 41.00 -5.57
CA ALA A 15 29.26 42.12 -4.79
C ALA A 15 28.40 43.41 -4.81
N SER A 16 27.49 43.59 -5.78
CA SER A 16 26.56 44.72 -5.86
C SER A 16 25.13 44.36 -5.41
N THR A 17 24.82 43.08 -5.21
CA THR A 17 23.45 42.62 -4.98
C THR A 17 23.10 42.69 -3.50
N THR A 18 22.22 43.62 -3.14
CA THR A 18 21.65 43.75 -1.79
C THR A 18 20.23 43.17 -1.67
N MET A 19 19.61 42.86 -2.80
CA MET A 19 18.22 42.41 -2.89
C MET A 19 18.04 41.33 -3.95
N VAL A 20 17.31 40.28 -3.57
CA VAL A 20 16.72 39.31 -4.50
C VAL A 20 15.33 39.83 -4.86
N ASP A 21 15.09 40.00 -6.16
CA ASP A 21 13.82 40.47 -6.73
C ASP A 21 12.72 39.43 -6.50
N SER A 22 12.98 38.18 -6.93
CA SER A 22 12.08 37.06 -6.68
C SER A 22 12.84 35.78 -6.39
N LEU A 23 12.37 35.04 -5.39
CA LEU A 23 12.76 33.68 -5.08
C LEU A 23 11.56 32.77 -5.34
N VAL A 24 11.66 31.98 -6.41
CA VAL A 24 10.64 31.01 -6.81
C VAL A 24 11.13 29.63 -6.44
N GLY A 25 10.28 28.78 -5.87
CA GLY A 25 10.71 27.42 -5.56
C GLY A 25 9.56 26.45 -5.37
N LYS A 26 9.94 25.17 -5.32
CA LYS A 26 9.08 24.03 -4.96
C LYS A 26 9.92 22.95 -4.29
N GLY A 27 9.31 22.16 -3.40
CA GLY A 27 9.88 20.91 -2.90
C GLY A 27 9.86 19.80 -3.96
N SER A 28 10.20 18.58 -3.56
CA SER A 28 10.00 17.40 -4.42
C SER A 28 8.53 16.98 -4.43
N ASN A 29 8.10 16.32 -5.51
CA ASN A 29 6.76 15.74 -5.56
C ASN A 29 6.62 14.59 -4.55
N GLY A 30 5.40 14.32 -4.11
CA GLY A 30 5.07 13.08 -3.42
C GLY A 30 5.10 11.89 -4.39
N GLY A 31 5.40 10.70 -3.88
CA GLY A 31 5.27 9.46 -4.65
C GLY A 31 3.82 8.98 -4.66
N ALA A 32 3.32 8.60 -5.83
CA ALA A 32 2.00 7.97 -5.95
C ALA A 32 1.94 6.67 -5.12
N ALA A 33 0.73 6.29 -4.70
CA ALA A 33 0.48 5.04 -3.99
C ALA A 33 0.97 3.84 -4.82
N PRO A 34 1.94 3.04 -4.32
CA PRO A 34 2.46 1.92 -5.08
C PRO A 34 1.45 0.77 -5.11
N LEU A 35 1.49 -0.02 -6.19
CA LEU A 35 0.76 -1.28 -6.24
C LEU A 35 1.57 -2.36 -5.52
N LEU A 36 0.97 -2.99 -4.52
CA LEU A 36 1.56 -4.05 -3.70
C LEU A 36 0.69 -5.31 -3.76
N SER A 37 1.27 -6.46 -3.44
CA SER A 37 0.56 -7.75 -3.39
C SER A 37 0.49 -8.30 -1.95
N ALA A 38 -0.60 -8.97 -1.63
CA ALA A 38 -0.83 -9.66 -0.36
C ALA A 38 -1.51 -11.00 -0.59
N SER A 39 -1.43 -11.90 0.38
CA SER A 39 -2.15 -13.17 0.36
C SER A 39 -2.60 -13.59 1.75
N THR A 40 -3.67 -14.38 1.82
CA THR A 40 -4.16 -14.96 3.06
C THR A 40 -4.93 -16.25 2.82
N THR A 41 -4.91 -17.15 3.81
CA THR A 41 -5.76 -18.34 3.80
C THR A 41 -7.18 -17.94 4.15
N VAL A 42 -8.13 -18.25 3.27
CA VAL A 42 -9.57 -17.94 3.45
C VAL A 42 -10.39 -19.15 3.87
N ALA A 43 -9.86 -20.36 3.65
CA ALA A 43 -10.46 -21.58 4.15
C ALA A 43 -9.37 -22.59 4.53
N THR A 44 -9.58 -23.27 5.64
CA THR A 44 -8.81 -24.45 6.04
C THR A 44 -9.80 -25.58 6.32
N VAL A 45 -9.50 -26.75 5.76
CA VAL A 45 -10.25 -27.98 5.94
C VAL A 45 -9.37 -28.95 6.71
N PHE A 46 -9.89 -29.51 7.78
CA PHE A 46 -9.27 -30.57 8.58
C PHE A 46 -10.09 -31.84 8.49
N TRP A 47 -9.42 -32.97 8.31
CA TRP A 47 -9.99 -34.29 8.52
C TRP A 47 -9.46 -34.89 9.81
N TYR A 48 -10.37 -35.36 10.66
CA TYR A 48 -10.08 -36.04 11.92
C TYR A 48 -10.69 -37.44 11.97
N ILE A 49 -9.97 -38.37 12.60
CA ILE A 49 -10.49 -39.71 12.89
C ILE A 49 -11.36 -39.65 14.15
N GLY A 50 -12.52 -40.31 14.11
CA GLY A 50 -13.44 -40.44 15.23
C GLY A 50 -14.66 -39.52 15.12
N SER A 51 -15.13 -39.02 16.27
CA SER A 51 -16.23 -38.07 16.39
C SER A 51 -15.76 -36.81 17.11
N GLY A 52 -16.50 -35.70 16.97
CA GLY A 52 -16.14 -34.42 17.57
C GLY A 52 -16.80 -33.21 16.93
N GLY A 53 -17.47 -33.40 15.79
CA GLY A 53 -18.27 -32.36 15.16
C GLY A 53 -19.56 -32.09 15.93
N THR A 54 -19.96 -30.83 16.01
CA THR A 54 -21.25 -30.43 16.61
C THR A 54 -22.44 -30.61 15.68
N ASN A 55 -22.19 -30.75 14.38
CA ASN A 55 -23.21 -30.98 13.35
C ASN A 55 -23.17 -32.43 12.86
N SER A 56 -24.34 -33.01 12.58
CA SER A 56 -24.46 -34.32 11.94
C SER A 56 -24.35 -34.20 10.42
N GLY A 57 -23.77 -35.23 9.79
CA GLY A 57 -23.58 -35.30 8.35
C GLY A 57 -22.16 -34.96 7.92
N ASN A 58 -21.99 -34.70 6.62
CA ASN A 58 -20.70 -34.39 6.03
C ASN A 58 -20.71 -32.98 5.46
N TYR A 59 -19.65 -32.22 5.77
CA TYR A 59 -19.26 -31.08 4.98
C TYR A 59 -18.51 -31.59 3.75
N ASP A 60 -18.89 -31.13 2.56
CA ASP A 60 -18.31 -31.61 1.31
C ASP A 60 -17.33 -30.60 0.69
N TRP A 61 -16.53 -31.09 -0.25
CA TRP A 61 -15.54 -30.29 -0.96
C TRP A 61 -16.17 -29.18 -1.80
N ALA A 62 -17.39 -29.39 -2.30
CA ALA A 62 -18.13 -28.38 -3.05
C ALA A 62 -18.48 -27.17 -2.16
N SER A 63 -18.95 -27.42 -0.93
CA SER A 63 -19.25 -26.38 0.06
C SER A 63 -17.99 -25.64 0.50
N ALA A 64 -16.88 -26.35 0.72
CA ALA A 64 -15.60 -25.73 1.05
C ALA A 64 -15.10 -24.83 -0.09
N THR A 65 -15.18 -25.32 -1.32
CA THR A 65 -14.78 -24.60 -2.53
C THR A 65 -15.65 -23.36 -2.74
N ASN A 66 -16.97 -23.47 -2.57
CA ASN A 66 -17.88 -22.33 -2.68
C ASN A 66 -17.62 -21.26 -1.62
N SER A 67 -17.30 -21.67 -0.38
CA SER A 67 -16.93 -20.75 0.69
C SER A 67 -15.68 -19.94 0.34
N ALA A 68 -14.64 -20.60 -0.17
CA ALA A 68 -13.40 -19.95 -0.58
C ALA A 68 -13.58 -19.04 -1.82
N ILE A 69 -14.35 -19.49 -2.82
CA ILE A 69 -14.71 -18.69 -4.00
C ILE A 69 -15.48 -17.43 -3.60
N SER A 70 -16.43 -17.54 -2.66
CA SER A 70 -17.17 -16.39 -2.15
C SER A 70 -16.23 -15.36 -1.54
N GLN A 71 -15.16 -15.78 -0.85
CA GLN A 71 -14.20 -14.84 -0.24
C GLN A 71 -13.33 -14.18 -1.29
N ARG A 72 -12.86 -14.93 -2.29
CA ARG A 72 -12.17 -14.35 -3.44
C ARG A 72 -13.06 -13.29 -4.12
N ASN A 73 -14.34 -13.58 -4.31
CA ASN A 73 -15.28 -12.63 -4.92
C ASN A 73 -15.52 -11.39 -4.04
N ALA A 74 -15.61 -11.55 -2.72
CA ALA A 74 -15.73 -10.44 -1.78
C ALA A 74 -14.49 -9.53 -1.84
N ILE A 75 -13.28 -10.10 -1.85
CA ILE A 75 -12.03 -9.35 -2.01
C ILE A 75 -11.99 -8.66 -3.38
N ASN A 76 -12.47 -9.33 -4.43
CA ASN A 76 -12.55 -8.77 -5.79
C ASN A 76 -13.51 -7.58 -5.93
N ALA A 77 -14.37 -7.30 -4.95
CA ALA A 77 -15.18 -6.08 -4.94
C ALA A 77 -14.29 -4.80 -4.87
N GLY A 78 -13.08 -4.92 -4.29
CA GLY A 78 -12.13 -3.82 -4.17
C GLY A 78 -12.51 -2.76 -3.13
N GLY A 79 -11.67 -1.73 -3.00
CA GLY A 79 -11.83 -0.67 -2.00
C GLY A 79 -11.49 -1.17 -0.60
N SER A 80 -12.47 -1.21 0.29
CA SER A 80 -12.33 -1.69 1.67
C SER A 80 -13.25 -2.90 1.94
N PRO A 81 -13.04 -4.03 1.25
CA PRO A 81 -13.88 -5.21 1.44
C PRO A 81 -13.56 -5.90 2.77
N SER A 82 -14.46 -6.79 3.18
CA SER A 82 -14.20 -7.77 4.23
C SER A 82 -14.22 -9.18 3.65
N TYR A 83 -13.44 -10.07 4.24
CA TYR A 83 -13.53 -11.51 3.97
C TYR A 83 -13.78 -12.29 5.26
N THR A 84 -14.31 -13.50 5.12
CA THR A 84 -14.54 -14.44 6.21
C THR A 84 -13.61 -15.62 6.05
N PHE A 85 -12.74 -15.86 7.03
CA PHE A 85 -12.00 -17.10 7.13
C PHE A 85 -12.92 -18.25 7.58
N TYR A 86 -12.80 -19.41 6.95
CA TYR A 86 -13.51 -20.63 7.31
C TYR A 86 -12.54 -21.67 7.85
N ASN A 87 -12.82 -22.20 9.04
CA ASN A 87 -12.15 -23.36 9.60
C ASN A 87 -13.15 -24.51 9.68
N ILE A 88 -12.97 -25.50 8.81
CA ILE A 88 -13.88 -26.63 8.61
C ILE A 88 -13.21 -27.87 9.16
N SER A 89 -13.83 -28.50 10.14
CA SER A 89 -13.36 -29.76 10.73
C SER A 89 -14.36 -30.87 10.40
N GLN A 90 -13.95 -31.81 9.56
CA GLN A 90 -14.73 -33.00 9.22
C GLN A 90 -14.20 -34.20 9.98
N HIS A 91 -15.10 -35.02 10.53
CA HIS A 91 -14.76 -36.23 11.27
C HIS A 91 -15.22 -37.50 10.56
N SER A 92 -14.51 -38.61 10.78
CA SER A 92 -14.78 -39.90 10.12
C SER A 92 -16.11 -40.55 10.49
N ASN A 93 -16.75 -40.15 11.60
CA ASN A 93 -18.07 -40.63 12.02
C ASN A 93 -19.23 -39.76 11.50
N ASN A 94 -19.07 -39.11 10.33
CA ASN A 94 -20.07 -38.23 9.72
C ASN A 94 -20.58 -37.12 10.66
N THR A 95 -19.64 -36.39 11.26
CA THR A 95 -19.93 -35.16 12.00
C THR A 95 -18.94 -34.07 11.60
N TYR A 96 -19.36 -32.82 11.63
CA TYR A 96 -18.47 -31.70 11.28
C TYR A 96 -18.72 -30.45 12.13
N THR A 97 -17.74 -29.54 12.11
CA THR A 97 -17.82 -28.20 12.68
C THR A 97 -17.32 -27.19 11.67
N VAL A 98 -17.99 -26.03 11.59
CA VAL A 98 -17.52 -24.87 10.82
C VAL A 98 -17.40 -23.70 11.78
N ALA A 99 -16.18 -23.18 11.93
CA ALA A 99 -15.92 -21.94 12.65
C ALA A 99 -15.52 -20.86 11.64
N THR A 100 -15.94 -19.63 11.89
CA THR A 100 -15.69 -18.50 10.98
C THR A 100 -15.14 -17.29 11.72
N ALA A 101 -14.28 -16.52 11.05
CA ALA A 101 -13.78 -15.25 11.55
C ALA A 101 -13.78 -14.19 10.44
N GLY A 102 -14.31 -13.00 10.73
CA GLY A 102 -14.36 -11.88 9.78
C GLY A 102 -13.11 -10.99 9.87
N TYR A 103 -12.62 -10.53 8.73
CA TYR A 103 -11.47 -9.65 8.61
C TYR A 103 -11.75 -8.52 7.62
N SER A 104 -11.25 -7.33 7.94
CA SER A 104 -11.36 -6.15 7.08
C SER A 104 -10.08 -5.93 6.29
N LEU A 105 -10.22 -5.49 5.05
CA LEU A 105 -9.12 -5.09 4.17
C LEU A 105 -9.30 -3.63 3.75
N SER A 106 -8.23 -3.04 3.21
CA SER A 106 -8.23 -1.65 2.74
C SER A 106 -7.38 -1.50 1.49
N GLY A 107 -7.77 -0.58 0.61
CA GLY A 107 -7.03 -0.25 -0.60
C GLY A 107 -6.98 -1.37 -1.64
N VAL A 108 -7.86 -2.38 -1.56
CA VAL A 108 -7.84 -3.54 -2.46
C VAL A 108 -8.19 -3.13 -3.88
N VAL A 109 -7.43 -3.62 -4.86
CA VAL A 109 -7.71 -3.42 -6.28
C VAL A 109 -8.78 -4.41 -6.74
N ALA A 110 -9.89 -3.89 -7.23
CA ALA A 110 -10.99 -4.70 -7.74
C ALA A 110 -10.53 -5.64 -8.87
N GLY A 111 -11.04 -6.87 -8.88
CA GLY A 111 -10.70 -7.89 -9.89
C GLY A 111 -9.28 -8.48 -9.82
N SER A 112 -8.45 -8.09 -8.84
CA SER A 112 -7.07 -8.58 -8.71
C SER A 112 -6.92 -9.90 -7.96
N ALA A 113 -7.98 -10.36 -7.28
CA ALA A 113 -7.91 -11.50 -6.38
C ALA A 113 -7.98 -12.84 -7.12
N THR A 114 -6.99 -13.69 -6.87
CA THR A 114 -6.89 -15.06 -7.38
C THR A 114 -6.88 -16.05 -6.23
N ILE A 115 -7.30 -17.29 -6.48
CA ILE A 115 -7.35 -18.35 -5.47
C ILE A 115 -6.44 -19.50 -5.88
N VAL A 116 -5.69 -20.02 -4.91
CA VAL A 116 -4.85 -21.20 -5.03
C VAL A 116 -5.26 -22.18 -3.95
N TYR A 117 -5.44 -23.43 -4.35
CA TYR A 117 -5.76 -24.52 -3.44
C TYR A 117 -4.50 -25.35 -3.16
N GLU A 118 -4.34 -25.78 -1.91
CA GLU A 118 -3.28 -26.71 -1.52
C GLU A 118 -3.45 -28.06 -2.23
N THR A 119 -2.32 -28.74 -2.47
CA THR A 119 -2.30 -30.07 -3.08
C THR A 119 -3.20 -31.02 -2.29
N GLY A 120 -4.12 -31.71 -2.99
CA GLY A 120 -5.08 -32.63 -2.38
C GLY A 120 -6.45 -32.00 -2.09
N TRP A 121 -6.61 -30.68 -2.26
CA TRP A 121 -7.92 -30.05 -2.30
C TRP A 121 -8.71 -30.56 -3.51
N LEU A 122 -9.92 -31.06 -3.27
CA LEU A 122 -10.82 -31.54 -4.33
C LEU A 122 -11.92 -30.53 -4.60
N SER A 123 -12.47 -30.55 -5.83
CA SER A 123 -13.57 -29.66 -6.22
C SER A 123 -14.95 -30.16 -5.76
N SER A 124 -15.07 -31.44 -5.46
CA SER A 124 -16.35 -32.09 -5.11
C SER A 124 -16.13 -33.41 -4.36
N GLY A 125 -17.22 -33.98 -3.82
CA GLY A 125 -17.21 -35.20 -3.05
C GLY A 125 -17.04 -34.97 -1.54
N ASN A 126 -17.13 -36.05 -0.77
CA ASN A 126 -16.98 -35.97 0.68
C ASN A 126 -15.56 -35.57 1.06
N ILE A 127 -15.43 -34.73 2.08
CA ILE A 127 -14.15 -34.51 2.72
C ILE A 127 -13.81 -35.77 3.50
N VAL A 128 -12.81 -36.49 3.01
CA VAL A 128 -12.25 -37.67 3.66
C VAL A 128 -10.74 -37.54 3.59
N GLY A 129 -10.06 -37.77 4.70
CA GLY A 129 -8.63 -37.99 4.72
C GLY A 129 -8.33 -39.48 4.68
N GLY A 130 -7.07 -39.82 4.43
CA GLY A 130 -6.60 -41.20 4.50
C GLY A 130 -6.69 -41.79 5.92
N GLY A 131 -5.88 -42.80 6.20
CA GLY A 131 -5.81 -43.43 7.54
C GLY A 131 -5.22 -42.55 8.65
N SER A 132 -5.11 -41.24 8.46
CA SER A 132 -4.56 -40.28 9.42
C SER A 132 -5.23 -38.91 9.28
N SER A 133 -5.09 -38.06 10.30
CA SER A 133 -5.56 -36.67 10.24
C SER A 133 -4.80 -35.88 9.16
N GLN A 134 -5.51 -35.05 8.41
CA GLN A 134 -4.99 -34.29 7.27
C GLN A 134 -5.59 -32.88 7.28
N ASN A 135 -4.90 -31.93 6.65
CA ASN A 135 -5.40 -30.57 6.48
C ASN A 135 -5.10 -30.06 5.06
N TRP A 136 -5.98 -29.19 4.56
CA TRP A 136 -5.84 -28.52 3.28
C TRP A 136 -6.27 -27.06 3.41
N SER A 137 -5.65 -26.19 2.63
CA SER A 137 -5.92 -24.76 2.65
C SER A 137 -6.30 -24.21 1.27
N ALA A 138 -7.14 -23.18 1.28
CA ALA A 138 -7.40 -22.33 0.13
C ALA A 138 -6.87 -20.93 0.44
N THR A 139 -5.94 -20.45 -0.37
CA THR A 139 -5.27 -19.16 -0.20
C THR A 139 -5.70 -18.21 -1.32
N VAL A 140 -6.12 -17.00 -0.94
CA VAL A 140 -6.42 -15.93 -1.88
C VAL A 140 -5.28 -14.93 -1.87
N SER A 141 -4.84 -14.53 -3.05
CA SER A 141 -3.83 -13.48 -3.26
C SER A 141 -4.48 -12.33 -4.01
N TRP A 142 -4.14 -11.08 -3.69
CA TRP A 142 -4.70 -9.88 -4.31
C TRP A 142 -3.69 -8.73 -4.35
N ASN A 143 -4.01 -7.70 -5.13
CA ASN A 143 -3.26 -6.44 -5.12
C ASN A 143 -3.98 -5.37 -4.33
N TYR A 144 -3.22 -4.45 -3.72
CA TYR A 144 -3.73 -3.30 -3.00
C TYR A 144 -2.83 -2.07 -3.23
N TYR A 145 -3.39 -0.88 -3.06
CA TYR A 145 -2.64 0.37 -3.06
C TYR A 145 -2.00 0.59 -1.68
N GLY A 146 -0.68 0.71 -1.66
CA GLY A 146 0.06 1.16 -0.48
C GLY A 146 -0.19 2.64 -0.19
N SER A 147 0.42 3.14 0.89
CA SER A 147 0.31 4.57 1.21
C SER A 147 1.14 5.41 0.23
N PRO A 148 0.59 6.51 -0.32
CA PRO A 148 1.39 7.48 -1.05
C PRO A 148 2.39 8.16 -0.10
N THR A 149 3.47 8.72 -0.65
CA THR A 149 4.47 9.44 0.12
C THR A 149 4.35 10.95 -0.07
N ASN A 150 4.80 11.71 0.93
CA ASN A 150 5.04 13.14 0.79
C ASN A 150 6.42 13.35 0.15
N GLY A 151 6.54 14.44 -0.60
CA GLY A 151 7.82 14.95 -1.03
C GLY A 151 8.52 15.74 0.07
N SER A 152 9.82 15.94 -0.08
CA SER A 152 10.64 16.72 0.83
C SER A 152 10.60 18.20 0.44
N ASP A 153 10.73 19.08 1.43
CA ASP A 153 10.79 20.52 1.22
C ASP A 153 12.13 20.95 0.62
N SER A 154 12.11 22.03 -0.18
CA SER A 154 13.31 22.80 -0.51
C SER A 154 13.42 24.00 0.42
N THR A 155 14.63 24.47 0.72
CA THR A 155 14.82 25.69 1.52
C THR A 155 15.87 26.61 0.90
N ALA A 156 15.60 27.91 0.91
CA ALA A 156 16.56 28.93 0.47
C ALA A 156 16.27 30.28 1.12
N LEU A 157 17.32 31.04 1.48
CA LEU A 157 17.21 32.39 2.04
C LEU A 157 16.23 32.51 3.23
N GLY A 158 16.13 31.45 4.05
CA GLY A 158 15.22 31.39 5.20
C GLY A 158 13.76 31.03 4.86
N TYR A 159 13.43 30.78 3.59
CA TYR A 159 12.11 30.34 3.13
C TYR A 159 12.09 28.83 2.88
N THR A 160 10.92 28.23 3.13
CA THR A 160 10.63 26.82 2.87
C THR A 160 9.62 26.70 1.73
N PHE A 161 9.94 25.86 0.75
CA PHE A 161 9.08 25.49 -0.36
C PHE A 161 8.57 24.08 -0.13
N ALA A 162 7.26 23.96 0.10
CA ALA A 162 6.64 22.70 0.47
C ALA A 162 6.83 21.62 -0.60
N GLY A 163 7.07 20.39 -0.16
CA GLY A 163 6.93 19.19 -0.97
C GLY A 163 5.48 18.88 -1.33
N GLY A 164 5.30 17.99 -2.30
CA GLY A 164 3.99 17.46 -2.66
C GLY A 164 3.41 16.58 -1.55
N ILE A 165 2.11 16.68 -1.29
CA ILE A 165 1.44 15.92 -0.22
C ILE A 165 0.67 14.74 -0.83
N SER A 166 0.78 13.57 -0.21
CA SER A 166 0.01 12.36 -0.56
C SER A 166 0.07 11.97 -2.04
N GLY A 167 1.28 11.95 -2.61
CA GLY A 167 1.49 11.64 -4.03
C GLY A 167 1.20 12.80 -4.99
N GLY A 168 0.86 13.96 -4.45
CA GLY A 168 0.63 15.19 -5.22
C GLY A 168 1.91 15.82 -5.75
N VAL A 169 1.74 16.70 -6.73
CA VAL A 169 2.80 17.56 -7.24
C VAL A 169 3.14 18.62 -6.19
N ALA A 170 4.42 18.94 -6.03
CA ALA A 170 4.85 20.01 -5.13
C ALA A 170 4.33 21.37 -5.63
N PRO A 171 3.71 22.18 -4.76
CA PRO A 171 3.28 23.51 -5.14
C PRO A 171 4.49 24.41 -5.39
N THR A 172 4.36 25.29 -6.38
CA THR A 172 5.32 26.38 -6.59
C THR A 172 4.87 27.59 -5.76
N SER A 173 5.79 28.18 -5.00
CA SER A 173 5.56 29.47 -4.35
C SER A 173 6.63 30.49 -4.77
N THR A 174 6.33 31.76 -4.55
CA THR A 174 7.23 32.86 -4.87
C THR A 174 7.26 33.84 -3.71
N HIS A 175 8.47 34.24 -3.34
CA HIS A 175 8.75 35.29 -2.37
C HIS A 175 9.47 36.42 -3.09
N TYR A 176 9.20 37.67 -2.71
CA TYR A 176 9.76 38.85 -3.37
C TYR A 176 10.53 39.70 -2.38
N ASN A 177 11.42 40.54 -2.91
CA ASN A 177 12.11 41.58 -2.16
C ASN A 177 12.84 41.05 -0.92
N ILE A 178 13.71 40.07 -1.12
CA ILE A 178 14.47 39.44 -0.03
C ILE A 178 15.81 40.13 0.11
N ALA A 179 16.05 40.73 1.27
CA ALA A 179 17.32 41.37 1.58
C ALA A 179 18.44 40.32 1.69
N VAL A 180 19.58 40.62 1.07
CA VAL A 180 20.79 39.81 1.12
C VAL A 180 22.01 40.71 1.31
N THR A 181 23.07 40.16 1.88
CA THR A 181 24.33 40.86 2.10
C THR A 181 25.25 40.57 0.93
N PRO A 182 25.78 41.59 0.22
CA PRO A 182 26.70 41.37 -0.88
C PRO A 182 27.92 40.53 -0.47
N GLY A 183 28.32 39.59 -1.33
CA GLY A 183 29.43 38.67 -1.08
C GLY A 183 29.14 37.54 -0.08
N ASN A 184 27.98 37.53 0.58
CA ASN A 184 27.63 36.50 1.55
C ASN A 184 27.11 35.23 0.86
N GLY A 185 27.45 34.06 1.42
CA GLY A 185 26.98 32.75 0.96
C GLY A 185 25.69 32.33 1.67
N TYR A 186 24.72 31.84 0.90
CA TYR A 186 23.44 31.36 1.38
C TYR A 186 23.25 29.89 1.03
N PRO A 187 23.08 28.99 2.01
CA PRO A 187 22.82 27.59 1.74
C PRO A 187 21.44 27.43 1.09
N ILE A 188 21.39 26.54 0.10
CA ILE A 188 20.19 26.14 -0.62
C ILE A 188 20.08 24.63 -0.50
N VAL A 189 18.96 24.15 0.01
CA VAL A 189 18.65 22.73 0.08
C VAL A 189 17.59 22.44 -0.96
N VAL A 190 17.91 21.56 -1.92
CA VAL A 190 16.97 21.12 -2.95
C VAL A 190 17.00 19.59 -3.01
N PRO A 191 15.94 18.91 -2.56
CA PRO A 191 15.82 17.46 -2.73
C PRO A 191 15.62 17.09 -4.21
N PRO A 192 15.86 15.82 -4.60
CA PRO A 192 15.62 15.36 -5.97
C PRO A 192 14.20 15.69 -6.45
N GLY A 193 14.07 16.35 -7.61
CA GLY A 193 12.78 16.76 -8.19
C GLY A 193 12.23 18.10 -7.68
N GLY A 194 12.86 18.70 -6.67
CA GLY A 194 12.64 20.08 -6.25
C GLY A 194 13.40 21.09 -7.10
N SER A 195 13.13 22.38 -6.88
CA SER A 195 13.88 23.46 -7.52
C SER A 195 13.76 24.77 -6.75
N VAL A 196 14.81 25.58 -6.81
CA VAL A 196 14.83 26.98 -6.36
C VAL A 196 15.44 27.86 -7.44
N THR A 197 14.78 28.95 -7.78
CA THR A 197 15.23 29.96 -8.74
C THR A 197 15.29 31.32 -8.06
N ILE A 198 16.46 31.95 -8.13
CA ILE A 198 16.75 33.27 -7.58
C ILE A 198 16.86 34.24 -8.75
N ASN A 199 15.98 35.22 -8.82
CA ASN A 199 16.10 36.36 -9.73
C ASN A 199 16.54 37.59 -8.93
N TYR A 200 17.58 38.26 -9.39
CA TYR A 200 18.18 39.39 -8.68
C TYR A 200 18.78 40.39 -9.66
N TYR A 201 18.98 41.62 -9.20
CA TYR A 201 19.68 42.67 -9.95
C TYR A 201 21.15 42.69 -9.56
N GLN A 202 22.01 43.01 -10.53
CA GLN A 202 23.44 43.17 -10.34
C GLN A 202 23.89 44.45 -11.02
#